data_AF-A0AAE0CS39-F1
#
_entry.id   AF-A0AAE0CS39-F1
#
_cell.length_a   1.000
_cell.length_b   1.000
_cell.length_c   1.000
_cell.angle_alpha   90.00
_cell.angle_beta   90.00
_cell.angle_gamma   90.00
#
_symmetry.space_group_name_H-M   'P 1'
#
loop_
_entity.id
_entity.type
_entity.pdbx_description
1 polymer ?
#
loop_
_entity_poly.entity_id
_entity_poly.type
_entity_poly.pdbx_seq_one_letter_code
_entity_poly.pdbx_strand_id
1 'polypeptide(L)'
;MGLENSGQPISLDSDSKQIKELIEIYKGASRGIKVNVLKEKMKILRFADDEFKITFMLFVIGAVLCSQGGIYVSSSYLHVLKNVTVIHTMNWAGWCFKLLINGIKQFKSLGQGGVTGCVLFLQTDDIIKKFTKWLQQ
;
A
#
# COMPACT_ATOMS: atom_id res chain seq x y z
N MET A 1 -12.68 5.59 -14.85
CA MET A 1 -11.41 4.83 -14.82
C MET A 1 -10.51 5.45 -13.76
N GLY A 2 -10.32 4.74 -12.64
CA GLY A 2 -9.58 5.21 -11.47
C GLY A 2 -10.00 4.40 -10.24
N LEU A 3 -9.23 4.46 -9.15
CA LEU A 3 -9.68 3.92 -7.86
C LEU A 3 -10.80 4.81 -7.33
N GLU A 4 -11.94 4.22 -6.97
CA GLU A 4 -13.05 4.98 -6.39
C GLU A 4 -12.70 5.46 -4.98
N ASN A 5 -13.03 6.71 -4.66
CA ASN A 5 -12.91 7.26 -3.31
C ASN A 5 -14.20 7.02 -2.51
N SER A 6 -14.62 5.77 -2.45
CA SER A 6 -15.81 5.28 -1.78
C SER A 6 -15.52 3.91 -1.18
N GLY A 7 -16.40 3.43 -0.29
CA GLY A 7 -16.25 2.14 0.37
C GLY A 7 -15.73 2.23 1.80
N GLN A 8 -15.36 1.09 2.35
CA GLN A 8 -15.02 0.95 3.76
C GLN A 8 -13.62 1.48 4.08
N PRO A 9 -13.43 2.16 5.22
CA PRO A 9 -12.13 2.67 5.62
C PRO A 9 -11.18 1.49 5.91
N ILE A 10 -9.97 1.59 5.37
CA ILE A 10 -8.91 0.62 5.66
C ILE A 10 -8.35 0.90 7.06
N SER A 11 -8.32 -0.13 7.90
CA SER A 11 -7.69 -0.12 9.22
C SER A 11 -6.67 -1.24 9.32
N LEU A 12 -5.46 -0.90 9.75
CA LEU A 12 -4.35 -1.85 9.90
C LEU A 12 -4.14 -2.28 11.37
N ASP A 13 -4.92 -1.73 12.31
CA ASP A 13 -4.72 -1.86 13.76
C ASP A 13 -5.37 -3.13 14.34
N SER A 14 -5.33 -4.24 13.59
CA SER A 14 -5.95 -5.51 13.98
C SER A 14 -4.98 -6.42 14.76
N ASP A 15 -5.53 -7.33 15.58
CA ASP A 15 -4.75 -8.22 16.45
C ASP A 15 -3.82 -9.15 15.63
N SER A 16 -2.52 -8.91 15.75
CA SER A 16 -1.44 -9.65 15.07
C SER A 16 -1.50 -11.17 15.23
N LYS A 17 -2.16 -11.68 16.28
CA LYS A 17 -2.34 -13.12 16.51
C LYS A 17 -3.11 -13.81 15.36
N GLN A 18 -4.03 -13.11 14.69
CA GLN A 18 -4.89 -13.70 13.66
C GLN A 18 -4.23 -13.89 12.29
N ILE A 19 -3.02 -13.35 12.09
CA ILE A 19 -2.28 -13.39 10.82
C ILE A 19 -0.90 -14.03 10.95
N LYS A 20 -0.54 -14.63 12.10
CA LYS A 20 0.81 -15.19 12.32
C LYS A 20 1.21 -16.20 11.24
N GLU A 21 0.31 -17.12 10.90
CA GLU A 21 0.52 -18.11 9.83
C GLU A 21 0.77 -17.43 8.47
N LEU A 22 0.01 -16.38 8.15
CA LEU A 22 0.21 -15.61 6.92
C LEU A 22 1.55 -14.86 6.94
N ILE A 23 1.94 -14.27 8.07
CA ILE A 23 3.24 -13.61 8.21
C ILE A 23 4.38 -14.61 7.92
N GLU A 24 4.30 -15.83 8.44
CA GLU A 24 5.29 -16.86 8.17
C GLU A 24 5.32 -17.27 6.69
N ILE A 25 4.16 -17.50 6.06
CA ILE A 25 4.04 -17.84 4.63
C ILE A 25 4.70 -16.78 3.75
N TYR A 26 4.49 -15.50 4.07
CA TYR A 26 5.04 -14.38 3.33
C TYR A 26 6.43 -13.95 3.80
N LYS A 27 7.05 -14.68 4.75
CA LYS A 27 8.34 -14.35 5.36
C LYS A 27 8.41 -12.91 5.87
N GLY A 28 7.31 -12.44 6.45
CA GLY A 28 7.21 -11.11 7.05
C GLY A 28 8.13 -10.98 8.25
N ALA A 29 8.94 -9.94 8.28
CA ALA A 29 9.82 -9.60 9.40
C ALA A 29 9.37 -8.30 10.07
N SER A 30 10.10 -7.84 11.10
CA SER A 30 9.86 -6.55 11.76
C SER A 30 9.85 -5.35 10.79
N ARG A 31 10.57 -5.44 9.67
CA ARG A 31 10.61 -4.43 8.59
C ARG A 31 9.50 -4.59 7.54
N GLY A 32 8.67 -5.63 7.64
CA GLY A 32 7.64 -5.99 6.66
C GLY A 32 8.03 -7.14 5.72
N ILE A 33 7.25 -7.32 4.66
CA ILE A 33 7.39 -8.34 3.62
C ILE A 33 8.18 -7.75 2.45
N LYS A 34 9.21 -8.46 1.96
CA LYS A 34 10.00 -7.99 0.81
C LYS A 34 9.18 -8.05 -0.47
N VAL A 35 9.16 -6.96 -1.25
CA VAL A 35 8.45 -6.90 -2.54
C VAL A 35 8.97 -7.96 -3.52
N ASN A 36 10.29 -8.23 -3.49
CA ASN A 36 10.87 -9.28 -4.35
C ASN A 36 10.37 -10.70 -4.01
N VAL A 37 10.08 -10.98 -2.72
CA VAL A 37 9.51 -12.28 -2.33
C VAL A 37 8.12 -12.45 -2.93
N LEU A 38 7.31 -11.38 -2.93
CA LEU A 38 5.99 -11.38 -3.56
C LEU A 38 6.10 -11.58 -5.07
N LYS A 39 7.04 -10.90 -5.74
CA LYS A 39 7.31 -11.05 -7.17
C LYS A 39 7.66 -12.49 -7.54
N GLU A 40 8.57 -13.13 -6.81
CA GLU A 40 8.96 -14.52 -7.09
C GLU A 40 7.81 -15.49 -6.80
N LYS A 41 7.04 -15.26 -5.73
CA LYS A 41 5.86 -16.08 -5.42
C LYS A 41 4.81 -16.00 -6.54
N MET A 42 4.54 -14.80 -7.06
CA MET A 42 3.61 -14.60 -8.18
C MET A 42 4.00 -15.37 -9.46
N LYS A 43 5.28 -15.60 -9.72
CA LYS A 43 5.73 -16.37 -10.90
C LYS A 43 5.39 -17.86 -10.81
N ILE A 44 5.22 -18.38 -9.59
CA ILE A 44 4.99 -19.80 -9.32
C ILE A 44 3.50 -20.10 -9.23
N LEU A 45 2.69 -19.12 -8.79
CA LEU A 45 1.24 -19.24 -8.70
C LEU A 45 0.60 -19.36 -10.09
N ARG A 46 -0.18 -20.42 -10.31
CA ARG A 46 -0.76 -20.77 -11.62
C ARG A 46 -2.23 -20.37 -11.77
N PHE A 47 -2.91 -20.11 -10.66
CA PHE A 47 -4.33 -19.81 -10.63
C PHE A 47 -4.56 -18.42 -10.03
N ALA A 48 -5.64 -17.77 -10.44
CA ALA A 48 -6.10 -16.51 -9.84
C ALA A 48 -6.97 -16.79 -8.59
N ASP A 49 -6.48 -17.68 -7.72
CA ASP A 49 -7.10 -18.03 -6.46
C ASP A 49 -6.85 -16.95 -5.39
N ASP A 50 -7.29 -17.22 -4.17
CA ASP A 50 -7.17 -16.26 -3.08
C ASP A 50 -5.71 -16.01 -2.67
N GLU A 51 -4.84 -17.02 -2.78
CA GLU A 51 -3.40 -16.84 -2.54
C GLU A 51 -2.79 -15.89 -3.57
N PHE A 52 -3.14 -16.04 -4.85
CA PHE A 52 -2.74 -15.12 -5.90
C PHE A 52 -3.25 -13.70 -5.66
N LYS A 53 -4.53 -13.53 -5.34
CA LYS A 53 -5.12 -12.20 -5.12
C LYS A 53 -4.47 -11.49 -3.92
N ILE A 54 -4.20 -12.20 -2.83
CA ILE A 54 -3.49 -11.65 -1.66
C ILE A 54 -2.06 -11.25 -2.05
N THR A 55 -1.33 -12.14 -2.72
CA THR A 55 0.06 -11.89 -3.14
C THR A 55 0.15 -10.70 -4.09
N PHE A 56 -0.75 -10.65 -5.08
CA PHE A 56 -0.86 -9.56 -6.04
C PHE A 56 -1.16 -8.24 -5.35
N MET A 57 -2.12 -8.19 -4.43
CA MET A 57 -2.47 -6.96 -3.72
C MET A 57 -1.31 -6.48 -2.83
N LEU A 58 -0.62 -7.37 -2.11
CA LEU A 58 0.59 -6.99 -1.37
C LEU A 58 1.67 -6.41 -2.28
N PHE A 59 1.85 -7.01 -3.48
CA PHE A 59 2.81 -6.54 -4.46
C PHE A 59 2.43 -5.16 -4.99
N VAL A 60 1.17 -4.95 -5.38
CA VAL A 60 0.65 -3.65 -5.85
C VAL A 60 0.80 -2.59 -4.75
N ILE A 61 0.50 -2.92 -3.50
CA ILE A 61 0.69 -1.99 -2.38
C ILE A 61 2.17 -1.63 -2.24
N GLY A 62 3.09 -2.60 -2.20
CA GLY A 62 4.52 -2.32 -2.00
C GLY A 62 5.23 -1.68 -3.19
N ALA A 63 4.85 -2.04 -4.42
CA ALA A 63 5.53 -1.62 -5.64
C ALA A 63 4.92 -0.37 -6.29
N VAL A 64 3.60 -0.18 -6.17
CA VAL A 64 2.85 0.83 -6.92
C VAL A 64 2.25 1.87 -5.98
N LEU A 65 1.47 1.44 -4.98
CA LEU A 65 0.68 2.37 -4.16
C LEU A 65 1.47 3.01 -3.01
N CYS A 66 2.43 2.30 -2.41
CA CYS A 66 3.11 2.71 -1.18
C CYS A 66 4.63 2.53 -1.29
N SER A 67 5.23 2.87 -2.44
CA SER A 67 6.66 2.65 -2.70
C SER A 67 7.57 3.56 -1.84
N GLN A 68 7.67 3.30 -0.55
CA GLN A 68 8.73 3.83 0.30
C GLN A 68 10.03 3.08 -0.02
N GLY A 69 10.73 3.49 -1.09
CA GLY A 69 11.97 2.86 -1.54
C GLY A 69 11.81 1.45 -2.16
N GLY A 70 10.59 0.92 -2.26
CA GLY A 70 10.27 -0.28 -3.05
C GLY A 70 10.76 -1.62 -2.48
N ILE A 71 11.31 -1.65 -1.26
CA ILE A 71 11.93 -2.87 -0.72
C ILE A 71 10.95 -3.69 0.10
N TYR A 72 10.11 -3.04 0.92
CA TYR A 72 9.22 -3.72 1.88
C TYR A 72 7.79 -3.17 1.85
N VAL A 73 6.82 -4.05 2.09
CA VAL A 73 5.42 -3.70 2.38
C VAL A 73 5.08 -4.13 3.81
N SER A 74 4.31 -3.33 4.55
CA SER A 74 3.92 -3.67 5.91
C SER A 74 3.13 -4.98 5.96
N SER A 75 3.50 -5.88 6.88
CA SER A 75 2.75 -7.13 7.10
C SER A 75 1.32 -6.88 7.59
N SER A 76 1.02 -5.72 8.17
CA SER A 76 -0.31 -5.38 8.67
C SER A 76 -1.38 -5.36 7.56
N TYR A 77 -0.98 -5.20 6.29
CA TYR A 77 -1.93 -5.31 5.17
C TYR A 77 -2.56 -6.70 5.05
N LEU A 78 -1.93 -7.75 5.60
CA LEU A 78 -2.51 -9.09 5.64
C LEU A 78 -3.84 -9.13 6.42
N HIS A 79 -4.05 -8.25 7.40
CA HIS A 79 -5.32 -8.16 8.12
C HIS A 79 -6.49 -7.81 7.20
N VAL A 80 -6.24 -6.91 6.24
CA VAL A 80 -7.24 -6.43 5.29
C VAL A 80 -7.40 -7.43 4.14
N LEU A 81 -6.30 -8.03 3.70
CA LEU A 81 -6.29 -8.89 2.51
C LEU A 81 -6.72 -10.33 2.78
N LYS A 82 -6.68 -10.81 4.04
CA LYS A 82 -7.08 -12.18 4.41
C LYS A 82 -8.48 -12.54 3.90
N ASN A 83 -9.42 -11.59 3.93
CA ASN A 83 -10.74 -11.79 3.35
C ASN A 83 -10.79 -11.17 1.95
N VAL A 84 -10.51 -12.00 0.95
CA VAL A 84 -10.42 -11.58 -0.44
C VAL A 84 -11.74 -11.05 -1.01
N THR A 85 -12.87 -11.57 -0.51
CA THR A 85 -14.20 -11.18 -0.99
C THR A 85 -14.52 -9.72 -0.73
N VAL A 86 -13.93 -9.10 0.28
CA VAL A 86 -14.20 -7.70 0.67
C VAL A 86 -13.12 -6.72 0.21
N ILE A 87 -12.05 -7.19 -0.45
CA ILE A 87 -10.96 -6.30 -0.93
C ILE A 87 -11.51 -5.18 -1.82
N HIS A 88 -12.44 -5.53 -2.71
CA HIS A 88 -13.03 -4.59 -3.68
C HIS A 88 -13.94 -3.53 -3.03
N THR A 89 -14.41 -3.75 -1.79
CA THR A 89 -15.28 -2.81 -1.08
C THR A 89 -14.50 -1.78 -0.26
N MET A 90 -13.17 -1.88 -0.21
CA MET A 90 -12.31 -1.01 0.58
C MET A 90 -11.95 0.28 -0.16
N ASN A 91 -11.90 1.40 0.56
CA ASN A 91 -11.53 2.70 0.00
C ASN A 91 -9.99 2.81 -0.16
N TRP A 92 -9.47 2.16 -1.20
CA TRP A 92 -8.05 2.19 -1.55
C TRP A 92 -7.59 3.58 -1.97
N ALA A 93 -8.41 4.36 -2.69
CA ALA A 93 -8.05 5.70 -3.13
C ALA A 93 -7.80 6.65 -1.94
N GLY A 94 -8.75 6.68 -1.00
CA GLY A 94 -8.66 7.48 0.22
C GLY A 94 -7.49 7.06 1.11
N TRP A 95 -7.23 5.75 1.20
CA TRP A 95 -6.06 5.23 1.92
C TRP A 95 -4.74 5.69 1.29
N CYS A 96 -4.58 5.56 -0.03
CA CYS A 96 -3.38 5.98 -0.74
C CYS A 96 -3.16 7.49 -0.63
N PHE A 97 -4.23 8.28 -0.72
CA PHE A 97 -4.18 9.72 -0.52
C PHE A 97 -3.73 10.09 0.91
N LYS A 98 -4.28 9.42 1.94
CA LYS A 98 -3.86 9.62 3.34
C LYS A 98 -2.36 9.33 3.54
N LEU A 99 -1.85 8.26 2.92
CA LEU A 99 -0.42 7.93 2.97
C LEU A 99 0.45 9.01 2.33
N LEU A 100 0.04 9.55 1.18
CA LEU A 100 0.75 10.65 0.53
C LEU A 100 0.77 11.90 1.41
N ILE A 101 -0.39 12.31 1.96
CA ILE A 101 -0.47 13.48 2.84
C ILE A 101 0.41 13.30 4.09
N ASN A 102 0.45 12.10 4.66
CA ASN A 102 1.34 11.81 5.79
C ASN A 102 2.82 11.88 5.39
N GLY A 103 3.19 11.35 4.22
CA GLY A 103 4.55 11.46 3.69
C GLY A 103 4.98 12.89 3.43
N ILE A 104 4.09 13.74 2.91
CA ILE A 104 4.35 15.19 2.72
C ILE A 104 4.53 15.90 4.06
N LYS A 105 3.68 15.61 5.04
CA LYS A 105 3.81 16.17 6.39
C LYS A 105 5.16 15.81 7.01
N GLN A 106 5.57 14.54 6.93
CA GLN A 106 6.86 14.07 7.42
C GLN A 106 8.03 14.72 6.68
N PHE A 107 7.94 14.88 5.35
CA PHE A 107 8.94 15.60 4.57
C PHE A 107 9.13 17.03 5.09
N LYS A 108 8.03 17.76 5.31
CA LYS A 108 8.06 19.15 5.82
C LYS A 108 8.54 19.24 7.27
N SER A 109 8.11 18.33 8.15
CA SER A 109 8.39 18.43 9.60
C SER A 109 9.71 17.80 10.04
N LEU A 110 10.15 16.74 9.36
CA LEU A 110 11.34 15.96 9.73
C LEU A 110 12.53 16.18 8.78
N GLY A 111 12.36 16.98 7.73
CA GLY A 111 13.42 17.23 6.74
C GLY A 111 13.91 15.96 6.03
N GLN A 112 13.02 14.98 5.81
CA GLN A 112 13.38 13.76 5.08
C GLN A 112 13.86 14.09 3.67
N GLY A 113 14.82 13.32 3.13
CA GLY A 113 15.40 13.57 1.80
C GLY A 113 14.45 13.40 0.62
N GLY A 114 13.20 13.00 0.84
CA GLY A 114 12.19 12.86 -0.21
C GLY A 114 10.76 12.64 0.32
N VAL A 115 9.77 12.91 -0.53
CA VAL A 115 8.35 12.65 -0.24
C VAL A 115 8.08 11.15 -0.36
N THR A 116 7.31 10.61 0.59
CA THR A 116 6.93 9.19 0.64
C THR A 116 5.41 9.00 0.50
N GLY A 117 4.97 7.74 0.36
CA GLY A 117 3.56 7.39 0.19
C GLY A 117 3.18 7.16 -1.28
N CYS A 118 1.91 7.39 -1.63
CA CYS A 118 1.42 7.18 -2.99
C CYS A 118 1.75 8.38 -3.90
N VAL A 119 3.00 8.47 -4.34
CA VAL A 119 3.46 9.59 -5.19
C VAL A 119 2.87 9.59 -6.60
N LEU A 120 2.15 8.53 -7.00
CA LEU A 120 1.44 8.46 -8.28
C LEU A 120 0.43 9.60 -8.47
N PHE A 121 -0.19 10.08 -7.39
CA PHE A 121 -1.06 11.27 -7.46
C PHE A 121 -0.31 12.50 -7.97
N LEU A 122 1.00 12.59 -7.71
CA LEU A 122 1.85 13.68 -8.19
C LEU A 122 2.37 13.46 -9.62
N GLN A 123 2.11 12.33 -10.27
CA GLN A 123 2.58 12.07 -11.64
C GLN A 123 1.63 12.60 -12.72
N THR A 124 0.53 13.26 -12.33
CA THR A 124 -0.40 13.89 -13.26
C THR A 124 -0.22 15.41 -13.23
N ASP A 125 -0.06 16.03 -14.40
CA ASP A 125 0.24 17.47 -14.54
C ASP A 125 -0.78 18.38 -13.84
N ASP A 126 -2.05 17.97 -13.80
CA ASP A 126 -3.12 18.74 -13.16
C ASP A 126 -3.03 18.74 -11.63
N ILE A 127 -2.58 17.64 -11.04
CA ILE A 127 -2.43 17.53 -9.58
C ILE A 127 -1.15 18.26 -9.15
N ILE A 128 -0.07 18.18 -9.93
CA ILE A 128 1.16 18.97 -9.67
C ILE A 128 0.81 20.46 -9.61
N LYS A 129 0.09 20.99 -10.61
CA LYS A 129 -0.28 22.42 -10.65
C LYS A 129 -1.13 22.84 -9.45
N LYS A 130 -2.09 22.01 -9.03
CA LYS A 130 -2.91 22.27 -7.83
C LYS A 130 -2.08 22.19 -6.55
N PHE A 131 -1.16 21.24 -6.47
CA PHE A 131 -0.28 21.06 -5.32
C PHE A 131 0.75 22.19 -5.19
N THR A 132 1.37 22.63 -6.29
CA THR A 132 2.28 23.78 -6.30
C THR A 132 1.58 25.06 -5.87
N LYS A 133 0.33 25.29 -6.31
CA LYS A 133 -0.48 26.42 -5.81
C LYS A 133 -0.77 26.32 -4.32
N TRP A 134 -1.06 25.13 -3.80
CA TRP A 134 -1.30 24.91 -2.37
C TRP A 134 -0.05 25.14 -1.52
N LEU A 135 1.14 24.79 -2.01
CA LEU A 135 2.40 25.03 -1.31
C LEU A 135 2.80 26.52 -1.20
N GLN A 136 2.18 27.39 -2.00
CA GLN A 136 2.44 28.83 -2.03
C GLN A 136 1.50 29.64 -1.11
N GLN A 137 0.60 28.96 -0.39
CA GLN A 137 -0.33 29.54 0.59
C GLN A 137 0.12 29.22 2.02
#